data_AF-A0A5N6TN67-F1
#
_entry.id   AF-A0A5N6TN67-F1
#
_cell.length_a   1.000
_cell.length_b   1.000
_cell.length_c   1.000
_cell.angle_alpha   90.00
_cell.angle_beta   90.00
_cell.angle_gamma   90.00
#
_symmetry.space_group_name_H-M   'P 1'
#
loop_
_entity.id
_entity.type
_entity.pdbx_description
1 polymer ?
#
loop_
_entity_poly.entity_id
_entity_poly.type
_entity_poly.pdbx_seq_one_letter_code
_entity_poly.pdbx_strand_id
1 'polypeptide(L)'
;MSERKVRPRQNFPKNFPVIIRFETLEAFEQHDDAVLGIIKQDAGTDQFPASQSLPPIYQPPPLTDDAIGKLEHLGGVIVIESEE
;
A
#
# COMPACT_ATOMS: atom_id res chain seq x y z
N MET A 1 12.75 -18.31 -35.35
CA MET A 1 12.60 -18.47 -33.89
C MET A 1 12.16 -17.12 -33.35
N SER A 2 10.85 -16.91 -33.15
CA SER A 2 10.36 -15.62 -32.67
C SER A 2 10.45 -15.55 -31.16
N GLU A 3 11.32 -14.67 -30.66
CA GLU A 3 11.38 -14.27 -29.26
C GLU A 3 9.99 -13.82 -28.82
N ARG A 4 9.37 -14.59 -27.91
CA ARG A 4 8.18 -14.17 -27.21
C ARG A 4 8.59 -12.97 -26.35
N LYS A 5 8.34 -11.76 -26.84
CA LYS A 5 8.36 -10.53 -26.05
C LYS A 5 7.44 -10.76 -24.85
N VAL A 6 8.02 -11.04 -23.69
CA VAL A 6 7.27 -11.12 -22.43
C VAL A 6 6.67 -9.73 -22.24
N ARG A 7 5.35 -9.62 -22.35
CA ARG A 7 4.67 -8.35 -22.05
C ARG A 7 4.95 -8.06 -20.57
N PRO A 8 5.34 -6.84 -20.19
CA PRO A 8 5.45 -6.51 -18.78
C PRO A 8 4.11 -6.82 -18.10
N ARG A 9 4.14 -7.41 -16.90
CA ARG A 9 2.93 -7.56 -16.10
C ARG A 9 2.35 -6.17 -15.93
N GLN A 10 1.15 -5.97 -16.46
CA GLN A 10 0.47 -4.68 -16.46
C GLN A 10 0.02 -4.43 -15.01
N ASN A 11 0.71 -3.52 -14.32
CA ASN A 11 0.44 -3.13 -12.93
C ASN A 11 -0.79 -2.22 -12.88
N PHE A 12 -1.98 -2.80 -12.95
CA PHE A 12 -3.21 -2.04 -12.71
C PHE A 12 -3.46 -1.91 -11.22
N PRO A 13 -4.02 -0.79 -10.74
CA PRO A 13 -4.50 -0.71 -9.37
C PRO A 13 -5.53 -1.83 -9.17
N LYS A 14 -5.41 -2.60 -8.08
CA LYS A 14 -6.39 -3.62 -7.75
C LYS A 14 -7.73 -2.95 -7.48
N ASN A 15 -8.84 -3.57 -7.86
CA ASN A 15 -10.17 -2.99 -7.60
C ASN A 15 -10.71 -3.36 -6.20
N PHE A 16 -9.85 -3.90 -5.34
CA PHE A 16 -10.18 -4.35 -3.99
C PHE A 16 -9.73 -3.31 -2.96
N PRO A 17 -10.50 -3.11 -1.87
CA PRO A 17 -10.09 -2.22 -0.81
C PRO A 17 -8.83 -2.74 -0.11
N VAL A 18 -7.89 -1.83 0.12
CA VAL A 18 -6.65 -2.06 0.86
C VAL A 18 -6.75 -1.37 2.21
N ILE A 19 -6.38 -2.06 3.28
CA ILE A 19 -6.29 -1.48 4.62
C ILE A 19 -4.84 -1.62 5.10
N ILE A 20 -4.27 -0.53 5.61
CA ILE A 20 -2.92 -0.53 6.16
C ILE A 20 -3.01 -0.32 7.67
N ARG A 21 -2.28 -1.14 8.42
CA ARG A 21 -2.16 -1.07 9.87
C ARG A 21 -0.69 -1.10 10.28
N PHE A 22 -0.40 -0.61 11.47
CA PHE A 22 0.91 -0.73 12.10
C PHE A 22 0.82 -1.68 13.28
N GLU A 23 1.79 -2.60 13.41
CA GLU A 23 1.83 -3.57 14.50
C GLU A 23 2.04 -2.90 15.86
N THR A 24 2.85 -1.86 15.90
CA THR A 24 3.24 -1.14 17.11
C THR A 24 3.27 0.37 16.86
N LEU A 25 3.29 1.16 17.94
CA LEU A 25 3.51 2.59 17.86
C LEU A 25 4.87 2.93 17.22
N GLU A 26 5.90 2.17 17.56
CA GLU A 26 7.25 2.36 17.03
C GLU A 26 7.30 2.14 15.51
N ALA A 27 6.59 1.12 14.99
CA ALA A 27 6.48 0.90 13.54
C ALA A 27 5.80 2.07 12.84
N PHE A 28 4.77 2.66 13.46
CA PHE A 28 4.13 3.88 12.96
C PHE A 28 5.10 5.06 12.95
N GLU A 29 5.75 5.37 14.06
CA GLU A 29 6.72 6.48 14.16
C GLU A 29 7.89 6.34 13.16
N GLN A 30 8.30 5.11 12.84
CA GLN A 30 9.39 4.85 11.89
C GLN A 30 8.95 4.88 10.42
N HIS A 31 7.70 4.53 10.11
CA HIS A 31 7.28 4.23 8.75
C HIS A 31 6.12 5.07 8.22
N ASP A 32 5.48 5.92 9.03
CA ASP A 32 4.34 6.74 8.61
C ASP A 32 4.64 7.55 7.33
N ASP A 33 5.70 8.37 7.33
CA ASP A 33 6.10 9.16 6.16
C ASP A 33 6.39 8.30 4.93
N ALA A 34 6.98 7.11 5.12
CA ALA A 34 7.29 6.19 4.02
C ALA A 34 6.01 5.57 3.44
N VAL A 35 5.07 5.17 4.30
CA VAL A 35 3.76 4.65 3.91
C VAL A 35 2.99 5.72 3.12
N LEU A 36 2.88 6.94 3.65
CA LEU A 36 2.22 8.06 2.98
C LEU A 36 2.89 8.39 1.65
N GLY A 37 4.22 8.35 1.59
CA GLY A 37 5.01 8.55 0.37
C GLY A 37 4.70 7.53 -0.71
N ILE A 38 4.67 6.24 -0.37
CA ILE A 38 4.34 5.16 -1.31
C ILE A 38 2.92 5.32 -1.85
N ILE A 39 1.94 5.56 -0.96
CA ILE A 39 0.54 5.77 -1.36
C ILE A 39 0.41 6.96 -2.30
N LYS A 40 1.05 8.09 -1.97
CA LYS A 40 1.01 9.30 -2.79
C LYS A 40 1.66 9.11 -4.15
N GLN A 41 2.77 8.37 -4.23
CA GLN A 41 3.44 8.07 -5.49
C GLN A 41 2.61 7.16 -6.39
N ASP A 42 1.87 6.22 -5.82
CA ASP A 42 1.07 5.24 -6.58
C ASP A 42 -0.33 5.80 -6.95
N ALA A 43 -1.06 6.31 -5.96
CA ALA A 43 -2.44 6.76 -6.10
C ALA A 43 -2.57 8.28 -6.38
N GLY A 44 -1.47 9.03 -6.31
CA GLY A 44 -1.46 10.48 -6.57
C GLY A 44 -2.01 11.34 -5.42
N THR A 45 -2.32 10.75 -4.26
CA THR A 45 -2.88 11.46 -3.10
C THR A 45 -2.43 10.85 -1.77
N ASP A 46 -2.29 11.69 -0.76
CA ASP A 46 -2.13 11.33 0.67
C ASP A 46 -3.40 11.61 1.49
N GLN A 47 -4.48 12.04 0.83
CA GLN A 47 -5.77 12.34 1.46
C GLN A 47 -6.72 11.15 1.32
N PHE A 48 -6.94 10.44 2.43
CA PHE A 48 -7.84 9.31 2.51
C PHE A 48 -8.32 9.11 3.96
N PRO A 49 -9.38 8.31 4.20
CA PRO A 49 -9.85 8.03 5.56
C PRO A 49 -8.77 7.35 6.41
N ALA A 50 -8.62 7.86 7.63
CA ALA A 50 -7.79 7.27 8.67
C ALA A 50 -8.57 7.23 9.99
N SER A 51 -8.36 6.19 10.81
CA SER A 51 -8.96 6.14 12.14
C SER A 51 -8.34 7.15 13.09
N GLN A 52 -9.12 7.64 14.06
CA GLN A 52 -8.65 8.52 15.13
C GLN A 52 -8.01 7.73 16.30
N SER A 53 -7.21 6.72 15.97
CA SER A 53 -6.46 5.89 16.93
C SER A 53 -4.96 6.08 16.77
N LEU A 54 -4.19 5.58 17.74
CA LEU A 54 -2.73 5.58 17.69
C LEU A 54 -2.19 4.16 17.96
N PRO A 55 -1.60 3.48 16.97
CA PRO A 55 -1.43 3.92 15.59
C PRO A 55 -2.76 4.01 14.81
N PRO A 56 -2.82 4.83 13.75
CA PRO A 56 -3.99 4.92 12.89
C PRO A 56 -4.11 3.68 11.99
N ILE A 57 -5.31 3.48 11.46
CA ILE A 57 -5.62 2.53 10.39
C ILE A 57 -5.91 3.36 9.14
N TYR A 58 -5.19 3.08 8.04
CA TYR A 58 -5.34 3.79 6.79
C TYR A 58 -6.20 3.01 5.80
N GLN A 59 -7.07 3.72 5.10
CA GLN A 59 -7.91 3.20 4.03
C GLN A 59 -7.60 3.95 2.72
N PRO A 60 -6.41 3.74 2.14
CA PRO A 60 -6.00 4.44 0.92
C PRO A 60 -6.91 4.11 -0.27
N PRO A 61 -6.82 4.89 -1.36
CA PRO A 61 -7.33 4.47 -2.65
C PRO A 61 -6.71 3.13 -3.09
N PRO A 62 -7.29 2.46 -4.10
CA PRO A 62 -6.77 1.19 -4.55
C PRO A 62 -5.33 1.33 -5.09
N LEU A 63 -4.46 0.42 -4.64
CA LEU A 63 -3.03 0.46 -4.91
C LEU A 63 -2.63 -0.60 -5.94
N THR A 64 -1.51 -0.39 -6.62
CA THR A 64 -0.89 -1.40 -7.48
C THR A 64 -0.14 -2.47 -6.65
N ASP A 65 0.06 -3.66 -7.23
CA ASP A 65 0.86 -4.73 -6.61
C ASP A 65 2.29 -4.30 -6.25
N ASP A 66 2.86 -3.32 -6.97
CA ASP A 66 4.20 -2.80 -6.67
C ASP A 66 4.20 -1.94 -5.40
N ALA A 67 3.19 -1.09 -5.24
CA ALA A 67 3.02 -0.30 -4.03
C ALA A 67 2.71 -1.18 -2.82
N ILE A 68 1.82 -2.17 -2.97
CA ILE A 68 1.50 -3.16 -1.92
C ILE A 68 2.78 -3.90 -1.51
N GLY A 69 3.53 -4.42 -2.48
CA GLY A 69 4.79 -5.09 -2.19
C GLY A 69 5.79 -4.20 -1.44
N LYS A 70 5.92 -2.92 -1.80
CA LYS A 70 6.78 -1.98 -1.08
C LYS A 70 6.32 -1.75 0.37
N LEU A 71 5.01 -1.66 0.60
CA LEU A 71 4.43 -1.48 1.94
C LEU A 71 4.66 -2.71 2.81
N GLU A 72 4.47 -3.91 2.28
CA GLU A 72 4.70 -5.17 3.01
C GLU A 72 6.17 -5.41 3.37
N HIS A 73 7.12 -4.77 2.67
CA HIS A 73 8.54 -4.82 3.02
C HIS A 73 8.93 -3.86 4.16
N LEU A 74 8.03 -2.97 4.59
CA LEU A 74 8.24 -2.13 5.76
C LEU A 74 7.95 -2.95 7.03
N GLY A 75 8.96 -3.09 7.90
CA GLY A 75 8.83 -3.89 9.12
C GLY A 75 7.74 -3.33 10.04
N GLY A 76 6.77 -4.16 10.45
CA GLY A 76 5.69 -3.70 11.31
C GLY A 76 4.52 -3.01 10.58
N VAL A 77 4.51 -3.01 9.24
CA VAL A 77 3.37 -2.55 8.43
C VAL A 77 2.59 -3.77 7.93
N ILE A 78 1.30 -3.83 8.24
CA ILE A 78 0.39 -4.89 7.81
C ILE A 78 -0.50 -4.34 6.71
N VAL A 79 -0.49 -4.99 5.54
CA VAL A 79 -1.40 -4.72 4.44
C VAL A 79 -2.46 -5.81 4.39
N ILE A 80 -3.73 -5.41 4.37
CA ILE A 80 -4.88 -6.33 4.28
C ILE A 80 -5.60 -6.01 2.97
N GLU A 81 -5.65 -6.99 2.09
CA GLU A 81 -6.43 -6.97 0.85
C GLU A 81 -7.73 -7.75 1.08
N SER A 82 -8.90 -7.14 0.85
CA SER A 82 -10.18 -7.86 0.93
C SER A 82 -10.70 -8.14 -0.48
N GLU A 83 -10.67 -9.40 -0.91
CA GLU A 83 -11.40 -9.86 -2.09
C GLU A 83 -12.88 -10.05 -1.70
N GLU A 84 -13.78 -9.18 -2.17
CA GLU A 84 -15.22 -9.48 -2.18
C GLU A 84 -15.61 -10.31 -3.42
#